data_AF-A0A1G1H8R8-F1
#
_entry.id   AF-A0A1G1H8R8-F1
#
_cell.length_a   1.000
_cell.length_b   1.000
_cell.length_c   1.000
_cell.angle_alpha   90.00
_cell.angle_beta   90.00
_cell.angle_gamma   90.00
#
_symmetry.space_group_name_H-M   'P 1'
#
loop_
_entity.id
_entity.type
_entity.pdbx_description
1 polymer ?
#
loop_
_entity_poly.entity_id
_entity_poly.type
_entity_poly.pdbx_seq_one_letter_code
_entity_poly.pdbx_strand_id
1 'polypeptide(L)'
;MNSEDFVEGGFSVEDMLEVAALLEKAGVDAIELSGGSPFSPKYVSVRNGPIKSEEDEVYYREAARRYRERVRVPLVLVGGIRSYGVAEKIVEGDVADYISLCRPLIREPGLINRWRSGDTRKSTCLSDNLCFNPARAGQGLFCMVEHSARGGEAG
;
A
#
# COMPACT_ATOMS: atom_id res chain seq x y z
N MET A 1 2.35 10.75 -0.23
CA MET A 1 1.86 11.63 -1.31
C MET A 1 0.90 10.85 -2.19
N ASN A 2 -0.19 11.49 -2.62
CA ASN A 2 -1.18 10.90 -3.51
C ASN A 2 -0.66 10.84 -4.95
N SER A 3 -0.96 9.77 -5.69
CA SER A 3 -0.56 9.62 -7.09
C SER A 3 -1.56 10.21 -8.06
N GLU A 4 -2.85 10.01 -7.75
CA GLU A 4 -3.97 10.41 -8.58
C GLU A 4 -5.25 10.30 -7.74
N ASP A 5 -6.21 11.19 -7.95
CA ASP A 5 -7.53 11.11 -7.32
C ASP A 5 -8.49 10.13 -8.04
N PHE A 6 -8.23 9.85 -9.32
CA PHE A 6 -9.09 9.08 -10.21
C PHE A 6 -10.53 9.64 -10.31
N VAL A 7 -10.62 10.97 -10.40
CA VAL A 7 -11.85 11.72 -10.69
C VAL A 7 -11.53 12.81 -11.71
N GLU A 8 -12.51 13.18 -12.53
CA GLU A 8 -12.34 14.25 -13.52
C GLU A 8 -12.02 15.58 -12.84
N GLY A 9 -10.98 16.27 -13.33
CA GLY A 9 -10.49 17.53 -12.74
C GLY A 9 -9.84 17.39 -11.35
N GLY A 10 -9.63 16.17 -10.86
CA GLY A 10 -8.90 15.92 -9.61
C GLY A 10 -7.39 15.96 -9.78
N PHE A 11 -6.68 15.69 -8.68
CA PHE A 11 -5.22 15.60 -8.67
C PHE A 11 -4.74 14.50 -9.62
N SER A 12 -3.90 14.87 -10.59
CA SER A 12 -3.42 14.00 -11.66
C SER A 12 -2.00 13.47 -11.39
N VAL A 13 -1.57 12.51 -12.22
CA VAL A 13 -0.17 12.04 -12.22
C VAL A 13 0.80 13.16 -12.60
N GLU A 14 0.41 14.12 -13.43
CA GLU A 14 1.29 15.25 -13.77
C GLU A 14 1.44 16.20 -12.58
N ASP A 15 0.35 16.47 -11.84
CA ASP A 15 0.42 17.23 -10.59
C ASP A 15 1.30 16.52 -9.55
N MET A 16 1.19 15.19 -9.45
CA MET A 16 2.06 14.37 -8.61
C MET A 16 3.53 14.59 -8.93
N LEU A 17 3.90 14.57 -10.22
CA LEU A 17 5.29 14.76 -10.66
C LEU A 17 5.79 16.17 -10.37
N GLU A 18 4.95 17.19 -10.53
CA GLU A 18 5.32 18.57 -10.18
C GLU A 18 5.55 18.73 -8.69
N VAL A 19 4.63 18.22 -7.86
CA VAL A 19 4.76 18.25 -6.39
C VAL A 19 5.99 17.46 -5.94
N ALA A 20 6.23 16.28 -6.51
CA ALA A 20 7.40 15.47 -6.19
C ALA A 20 8.72 16.21 -6.49
N ALA A 21 8.81 16.90 -7.63
CA ALA A 21 9.98 17.69 -7.98
C ALA A 21 10.17 18.91 -7.06
N LEU A 22 9.08 19.51 -6.57
CA LEU A 22 9.15 20.57 -5.56
C LEU A 22 9.66 20.03 -4.21
N LEU A 23 9.17 18.87 -3.78
CA LEU A 23 9.62 18.20 -2.56
C LEU A 23 11.08 17.78 -2.64
N GLU A 24 11.54 17.29 -3.79
CA GLU A 24 12.96 17.00 -4.04
C GLU A 24 13.84 18.24 -3.87
N LYS A 25 13.44 19.37 -4.45
CA LYS A 25 14.15 20.65 -4.26
C LYS A 25 14.15 21.11 -2.81
N ALA A 26 13.12 20.78 -2.06
CA ALA A 26 13.03 21.06 -0.62
C ALA A 26 13.90 20.12 0.23
N GLY A 27 14.47 19.05 -0.36
CA GLY A 27 15.43 18.16 0.30
C GLY A 27 14.78 17.08 1.17
N VAL A 28 13.60 16.58 0.82
CA VAL A 28 13.00 15.45 1.54
C VAL A 28 13.82 14.15 1.35
N ASP A 29 13.90 13.33 2.39
CA ASP A 29 14.70 12.09 2.36
C ASP A 29 14.04 10.96 1.56
N ALA A 30 12.71 10.93 1.51
CA ALA A 30 11.94 9.93 0.78
C ALA A 30 10.51 10.42 0.54
N ILE A 31 9.83 9.82 -0.44
CA ILE A 31 8.40 10.00 -0.69
C ILE A 31 7.71 8.64 -0.67
N GLU A 32 6.73 8.48 0.22
CA GLU A 32 5.79 7.36 0.13
C GLU A 32 4.66 7.69 -0.85
N LEU A 33 4.45 6.85 -1.87
CA LEU A 33 3.43 7.06 -2.91
C LEU A 33 2.22 6.16 -2.69
N SER A 34 1.07 6.77 -2.46
CA SER A 34 -0.26 6.15 -2.40
C SER A 34 -1.13 6.69 -3.54
N GLY A 35 -2.43 6.39 -3.55
CA GLY A 35 -3.34 6.93 -4.57
C GLY A 35 -4.80 6.70 -4.21
N GLY A 36 -5.68 7.54 -4.75
CA GLY A 36 -7.12 7.41 -4.61
C GLY A 36 -7.76 8.49 -3.77
N SER A 37 -9.01 8.80 -4.13
CA SER A 37 -9.85 9.78 -3.46
C SER A 37 -11.12 9.12 -2.89
N PRO A 38 -11.66 9.60 -1.76
CA PRO A 38 -12.99 9.21 -1.28
C PRO A 38 -14.11 9.43 -2.31
N PHE A 39 -13.88 10.34 -3.27
CA PHE A 39 -14.83 10.66 -4.34
C PHE A 39 -14.66 9.77 -5.59
N SER A 40 -13.65 8.90 -5.64
CA SER A 40 -13.49 7.96 -6.75
C SER A 40 -14.40 6.75 -6.57
N PRO A 41 -15.27 6.41 -7.55
CA PRO A 41 -16.18 5.27 -7.43
C PRO A 41 -15.46 3.92 -7.30
N LYS A 42 -14.31 3.76 -7.99
CA LYS A 42 -13.58 2.49 -8.08
C LYS A 42 -12.24 2.52 -7.36
N TYR A 43 -11.56 3.67 -7.32
CA TYR A 43 -10.18 3.77 -6.88
C TYR A 43 -10.04 4.61 -5.60
N VAL A 44 -10.85 4.29 -4.59
CA VAL A 44 -10.68 4.82 -3.24
C VAL A 44 -9.30 4.41 -2.65
N SER A 45 -8.82 5.19 -1.68
CA SER A 45 -7.50 4.98 -1.05
C SER A 45 -7.41 3.66 -0.26
N VAL A 46 -8.55 3.10 0.15
CA VAL A 46 -8.64 1.81 0.86
C VAL A 46 -9.45 0.81 0.04
N ARG A 47 -8.81 0.23 -0.99
CA ARG A 47 -9.46 -0.73 -1.90
C ARG A 47 -9.87 -2.01 -1.15
N ASN A 48 -11.14 -2.39 -1.32
CA ASN A 48 -11.73 -3.65 -0.83
C ASN A 48 -11.68 -4.70 -1.96
N GLY A 49 -11.70 -5.98 -1.58
CA GLY A 49 -11.76 -7.12 -2.49
C GLY A 49 -10.50 -7.98 -2.45
N PRO A 50 -10.64 -9.28 -2.76
CA PRO A 50 -9.53 -10.21 -2.69
C PRO A 50 -8.48 -9.89 -3.76
N ILE A 51 -7.21 -9.93 -3.37
CA ILE A 51 -6.06 -9.97 -4.27
C ILE A 51 -5.86 -11.44 -4.67
N LYS A 52 -6.26 -11.79 -5.89
CA LYS A 52 -6.31 -13.18 -6.36
C LYS A 52 -5.00 -13.60 -7.01
N SER A 53 -4.35 -12.69 -7.74
CA SER A 53 -3.06 -12.91 -8.41
C SER A 53 -2.06 -11.79 -8.10
N GLU A 54 -0.80 -11.97 -8.52
CA GLU A 54 0.23 -10.93 -8.45
C GLU A 54 -0.13 -9.67 -9.28
N GLU A 55 -0.95 -9.83 -10.32
CA GLU A 55 -1.41 -8.74 -11.19
C GLU A 55 -2.41 -7.80 -10.49
N ASP A 56 -3.10 -8.31 -9.47
CA ASP A 56 -3.98 -7.50 -8.62
C ASP A 56 -3.19 -6.67 -7.60
N GLU A 57 -1.88 -6.89 -7.46
CA GLU A 57 -1.01 -6.14 -6.54
C GLU A 57 -0.36 -4.93 -7.22
N VAL A 58 0.23 -4.03 -6.42
CA VAL A 58 0.99 -2.86 -6.90
C VAL A 58 0.11 -1.86 -7.65
N TYR A 59 -0.90 -1.36 -6.94
CA TYR A 59 -1.93 -0.47 -7.48
C TYR A 59 -1.41 0.76 -8.23
N TYR A 60 -0.21 1.24 -7.89
CA TYR A 60 0.37 2.47 -8.40
C TYR A 60 1.66 2.22 -9.21
N ARG A 61 1.82 1.02 -9.78
CA ARG A 61 3.01 0.65 -10.58
C ARG A 61 3.36 1.66 -11.66
N GLU A 62 2.36 2.10 -12.42
CA GLU A 62 2.59 3.06 -13.51
C GLU A 62 2.98 4.45 -12.98
N ALA A 63 2.33 4.91 -11.91
CA ALA A 63 2.71 6.18 -11.27
C ALA A 63 4.14 6.14 -10.71
N ALA A 64 4.57 5.01 -10.12
CA ALA A 64 5.94 4.80 -9.66
C ALA A 64 6.95 4.84 -10.82
N ARG A 65 6.61 4.22 -11.96
CA ARG A 65 7.42 4.26 -13.19
C ARG A 65 7.60 5.70 -13.68
N ARG A 66 6.50 6.46 -13.79
CA ARG A 66 6.52 7.88 -14.18
C ARG A 66 7.32 8.73 -13.19
N TYR A 67 7.22 8.46 -11.89
CA TYR A 67 8.00 9.12 -10.85
C TYR A 67 9.51 8.96 -11.10
N ARG A 68 9.96 7.72 -11.34
CA ARG A 68 11.38 7.39 -11.58
C ARG A 68 11.98 8.07 -12.82
N GLU A 69 11.16 8.37 -13.83
CA GLU A 69 11.61 9.08 -15.03
C GLU A 69 12.04 10.53 -14.74
N ARG A 70 11.50 11.15 -13.67
CA ARG A 70 11.62 12.60 -13.44
C ARG A 70 12.20 12.98 -12.07
N VAL A 71 12.09 12.10 -11.08
CA VAL A 71 12.43 12.38 -9.67
C VAL A 71 13.42 11.35 -9.16
N ARG A 72 14.41 11.80 -8.39
CA ARG A 72 15.51 10.97 -7.86
C ARG A 72 15.40 10.70 -6.36
N VAL A 73 14.57 11.44 -5.64
CA VAL A 73 14.25 11.15 -4.23
C VAL A 73 13.82 9.68 -4.08
N PRO A 74 14.28 8.99 -3.01
CA PRO A 74 13.87 7.63 -2.74
C PRO A 74 12.35 7.45 -2.67
N LEU A 75 11.85 6.44 -3.36
CA LEU A 75 10.43 6.10 -3.46
C LEU A 75 10.10 4.91 -2.54
N VAL A 76 9.09 5.11 -1.68
CA VAL A 76 8.45 4.04 -0.90
C VAL A 76 7.09 3.75 -1.53
N LEU A 77 6.86 2.51 -1.99
CA LEU A 77 5.63 2.15 -2.70
C LEU A 77 4.68 1.34 -1.82
N VAL A 78 3.48 1.87 -1.59
CA VAL A 78 2.34 1.10 -1.04
C VAL A 78 1.40 0.68 -2.18
N GLY A 79 0.37 -0.10 -1.88
CA GLY A 79 -0.72 -0.36 -2.82
C GLY A 79 -0.93 -1.85 -3.08
N GLY A 80 -1.63 -2.51 -2.17
CA GLY A 80 -2.06 -3.90 -2.36
C GLY A 80 -0.95 -4.94 -2.23
N ILE A 81 0.30 -4.57 -1.93
CA ILE A 81 1.41 -5.54 -1.83
C ILE A 81 1.15 -6.55 -0.70
N ARG A 82 1.27 -7.84 -1.02
CA ARG A 82 0.97 -8.99 -0.15
C ARG A 82 1.94 -10.15 -0.36
N SER A 83 2.52 -10.27 -1.54
CA SER A 83 3.38 -11.40 -1.91
C SER A 83 4.85 -11.03 -1.75
N TYR A 84 5.64 -11.93 -1.15
CA TYR A 84 7.09 -11.72 -1.00
C TYR A 84 7.77 -11.53 -2.37
N GLY A 85 7.50 -12.42 -3.33
CA GLY A 85 8.09 -12.31 -4.66
C GLY A 85 7.68 -11.05 -5.43
N VAL A 86 6.48 -10.51 -5.18
CA VAL A 86 6.07 -9.20 -5.74
C VAL A 86 6.86 -8.07 -5.10
N ALA A 87 7.01 -8.09 -3.77
CA ALA A 87 7.80 -7.10 -3.05
C ALA A 87 9.27 -7.09 -3.50
N GLU A 88 9.87 -8.28 -3.66
CA GLU A 88 11.24 -8.47 -4.14
C GLU A 88 11.40 -7.90 -5.56
N LYS A 89 10.50 -8.27 -6.50
CA LYS A 89 10.49 -7.73 -7.87
C LYS A 89 10.36 -6.19 -7.94
N ILE A 90 9.67 -5.56 -6.99
CA ILE A 90 9.54 -4.08 -6.96
C ILE A 90 10.89 -3.44 -6.65
N VAL A 91 11.61 -3.97 -5.66
CA VAL A 91 12.88 -3.40 -5.20
C VAL A 91 14.00 -3.77 -6.16
N GLU A 92 14.11 -5.03 -6.57
CA GLU A 92 15.15 -5.49 -7.52
C GLU A 92 14.95 -4.95 -8.93
N GLY A 93 13.70 -4.67 -9.32
CA GLY A 93 13.35 -4.13 -10.63
C GLY A 93 13.42 -2.60 -10.72
N ASP A 94 14.00 -1.93 -9.72
CA ASP A 94 14.10 -0.45 -9.62
C ASP A 94 12.77 0.31 -9.68
N VAL A 95 11.63 -0.37 -9.46
CA VAL A 95 10.30 0.26 -9.47
C VAL A 95 10.17 1.22 -8.27
N ALA A 96 10.68 0.82 -7.11
CA ALA A 96 10.76 1.66 -5.91
C ALA A 96 11.92 1.19 -5.02
N ASP A 97 12.49 2.08 -4.19
CA ASP A 97 13.60 1.73 -3.30
C ASP A 97 13.13 0.90 -2.11
N TYR A 98 11.88 1.13 -1.69
CA TYR A 98 11.26 0.43 -0.57
C TYR A 98 9.80 0.11 -0.88
N ILE A 99 9.29 -0.91 -0.19
CA ILE A 99 7.87 -1.20 -0.13
C ILE A 99 7.29 -0.79 1.22
N SER A 100 6.03 -0.37 1.21
CA SER A 100 5.26 -0.11 2.43
C SER A 100 4.13 -1.12 2.56
N LEU A 101 3.95 -1.66 3.77
CA LEU A 101 2.90 -2.62 4.12
C LEU A 101 2.11 -2.08 5.30
N CYS A 102 0.79 -2.06 5.17
CA CYS A 102 -0.12 -1.67 6.26
C CYS A 102 -0.97 -2.87 6.71
N ARG A 103 -2.09 -3.13 6.05
CA ARG A 103 -3.00 -4.26 6.36
C ARG A 103 -2.33 -5.65 6.46
N PRO A 104 -1.28 -6.01 5.69
CA PRO A 104 -0.53 -7.25 5.90
C PRO A 104 0.05 -7.37 7.31
N LEU A 105 0.63 -6.28 7.83
CA LEU A 105 1.24 -6.26 9.17
C LEU A 105 0.20 -6.22 10.28
N ILE A 106 -1.00 -5.68 10.02
CA ILE A 106 -2.13 -5.76 10.96
C ILE A 106 -2.64 -7.19 11.08
N ARG A 107 -2.73 -7.92 9.96
CA ARG A 107 -3.13 -9.33 9.92
C ARG A 107 -2.06 -10.25 10.50
N GLU A 108 -0.80 -10.02 10.14
CA GLU A 108 0.36 -10.84 10.50
C GLU A 108 1.50 -9.94 10.99
N PRO A 109 1.54 -9.56 12.28
CA PRO A 109 2.61 -8.70 12.82
C PRO A 109 4.02 -9.28 12.65
N GLY A 110 4.13 -10.61 12.57
CA GLY A 110 5.39 -11.32 12.32
C GLY A 110 5.73 -11.53 10.85
N LEU A 111 4.99 -10.94 9.90
CA LEU A 111 5.11 -11.24 8.45
C LEU A 111 6.54 -11.12 7.93
N ILE A 112 7.25 -10.04 8.30
CA ILE A 112 8.63 -9.80 7.83
C ILE A 112 9.58 -10.87 8.36
N ASN A 113 9.50 -11.22 9.64
CA ASN A 113 10.32 -12.28 10.23
C ASN A 113 9.99 -13.64 9.61
N ARG A 114 8.72 -13.90 9.31
CA ARG A 114 8.28 -15.12 8.64
C ARG A 114 8.90 -15.24 7.24
N TRP A 115 8.79 -14.19 6.42
CA TRP A 115 9.43 -14.13 5.11
C TRP A 115 10.94 -14.34 5.22
N ARG A 116 11.60 -13.65 6.17
CA ARG A 116 13.04 -13.80 6.43
C ARG A 116 13.44 -15.22 6.83
N SER A 117 12.55 -15.97 7.49
CA SER A 117 12.80 -17.37 7.88
C SER A 117 12.66 -18.39 6.74
N GLY A 118 12.28 -17.94 5.55
CA GLY A 118 12.09 -18.78 4.36
C GLY A 118 10.64 -19.15 4.06
N ASP A 119 9.70 -18.89 4.98
CA ASP A 119 8.27 -19.00 4.69
C ASP A 119 7.77 -17.74 3.97
N THR A 120 7.91 -17.73 2.64
CA THR A 120 7.61 -16.60 1.74
C THR A 120 6.16 -16.58 1.25
N ARG A 121 5.26 -17.35 1.86
CA ARG A 121 3.84 -17.35 1.49
C ARG A 121 3.24 -15.94 1.58
N LYS A 122 2.29 -15.68 0.69
CA LYS A 122 1.51 -14.42 0.65
C LYS A 122 0.85 -14.14 2.00
N SER A 123 0.80 -12.87 2.40
CA SER A 123 -0.01 -12.44 3.55
C SER A 123 -1.48 -12.88 3.38
N THR A 124 -2.08 -13.34 4.46
CA THR A 124 -3.46 -13.81 4.57
C THR A 124 -4.49 -12.69 4.72
N CYS A 125 -4.09 -11.42 4.68
CA CYS A 125 -5.02 -10.29 4.74
C CYS A 125 -6.01 -10.34 3.56
N LEU A 126 -7.31 -10.29 3.89
CA LEU A 126 -8.41 -10.43 2.94
C LEU A 126 -8.84 -9.11 2.28
N SER A 127 -8.23 -7.98 2.67
CA SER A 127 -8.64 -6.64 2.25
C SER A 127 -10.11 -6.30 2.56
N ASP A 128 -10.67 -6.93 3.59
CA ASP A 128 -12.05 -6.77 4.07
C ASP A 128 -12.34 -5.42 4.75
N ASN A 129 -11.29 -4.67 5.09
CA ASN A 129 -11.33 -3.41 5.83
C ASN A 129 -11.94 -3.51 7.24
N LEU A 130 -12.15 -4.71 7.78
CA LEU A 130 -12.72 -4.89 9.13
C LEU A 130 -11.77 -4.46 10.24
N CYS A 131 -10.47 -4.29 9.94
CA CYS A 131 -9.52 -3.68 10.87
C CYS A 131 -9.88 -2.23 11.26
N PHE A 132 -10.74 -1.54 10.50
CA PHE A 132 -11.24 -0.22 10.88
C PHE A 132 -12.29 -0.26 11.99
N ASN A 133 -13.00 -1.39 12.18
CA ASN A 133 -14.05 -1.50 13.20
C ASN A 133 -13.49 -1.24 14.62
N PRO A 134 -12.48 -2.01 15.10
CA PRO A 134 -11.95 -1.77 16.44
C PRO A 134 -11.25 -0.41 16.54
N ALA A 135 -10.62 0.06 15.46
CA ALA A 135 -9.97 1.36 15.44
C ALA A 135 -10.97 2.51 15.65
N ARG A 136 -12.13 2.45 14.97
CA ARG A 136 -13.21 3.43 15.12
C ARG A 136 -13.93 3.32 16.47
N ALA A 137 -14.00 2.11 17.03
CA ALA A 137 -14.56 1.87 18.35
C ALA A 137 -13.61 2.27 19.50
N GLY A 138 -12.39 2.75 19.22
CA GLY A 138 -11.40 3.12 20.23
C GLY A 138 -10.75 1.92 20.94
N GLN A 139 -10.87 0.72 20.39
CA GLN A 139 -10.34 -0.54 20.95
C GLN A 139 -8.91 -0.85 20.47
N GLY A 140 -8.33 0.03 19.66
CA GLY A 140 -7.02 -0.16 19.03
C GLY A 140 -7.12 -0.74 17.62
N LEU A 141 -5.97 -1.00 17.00
CA LEU A 141 -5.87 -1.47 15.61
C LEU A 141 -5.46 -2.94 15.57
N PHE A 142 -6.38 -3.82 15.19
CA PHE A 142 -6.11 -5.24 14.98
C PHE A 142 -7.00 -5.83 13.88
N CYS A 143 -6.62 -7.00 13.35
CA CYS A 143 -7.39 -7.70 12.34
C CYS A 143 -8.54 -8.49 12.99
N MET A 144 -9.79 -8.14 12.65
CA MET A 144 -10.98 -8.83 13.17
C MET A 144 -11.02 -10.31 12.82
N VAL A 145 -10.66 -10.69 11.60
CA VAL A 145 -10.61 -12.10 11.19
C VAL A 145 -9.61 -12.90 12.05
N GLU A 146 -8.51 -12.27 12.47
CA GLU A 146 -7.51 -12.94 13.31
C GLU A 146 -7.97 -13.01 14.77
N HIS A 147 -8.56 -11.92 15.24
CA HIS A 147 -9.15 -11.84 16.57
C HIS A 147 -10.24 -12.90 16.77
N SER A 148 -11.17 -13.02 15.82
CA SER A 148 -12.23 -14.03 15.87
C SER A 148 -11.71 -15.45 15.76
N ALA A 149 -10.70 -15.71 14.92
CA ALA A 149 -10.07 -17.03 14.83
C ALA A 149 -9.40 -17.47 16.14
N ARG A 150 -9.03 -16.53 17.01
CA ARG A 150 -8.47 -16.77 18.35
C ARG A 150 -9.53 -16.81 19.46
N GLY A 151 -10.82 -16.81 19.11
CA GLY A 151 -11.93 -16.85 20.06
C GLY A 151 -12.37 -15.49 20.59
N GLY A 152 -11.92 -14.39 19.99
CA GLY A 152 -12.43 -13.05 20.28
C GLY A 152 -13.81 -12.80 19.68
N GLU A 153 -14.61 -11.95 20.32
CA GLU A 153 -15.94 -11.60 19.80
C GLU A 153 -15.83 -10.84 18.47
N ALA A 154 -16.69 -11.19 17.51
CA ALA A 154 -16.82 -10.43 16.27
C ALA A 154 -17.66 -9.17 16.57
N GLY A 155 -16.96 -8.07 16.86
CA GLY A 155 -17.55 -6.74 17.01
C GLY A 155 -18.18 -6.17 15.74
#